data_AF-A0A1Y4AM89-F1
#
_entry.id   AF-A0A1Y4AM89-F1
#
_cell.length_a   1.000
_cell.length_b   1.000
_cell.length_c   1.000
_cell.angle_alpha   90.00
_cell.angle_beta   90.00
_cell.angle_gamma   90.00
#
_symmetry.space_group_name_H-M   'P 1'
#
loop_
_entity.id
_entity.type
_entity.pdbx_description
1 polymer ?
#
loop_
_entity_poly.entity_id
_entity_poly.type
_entity_poly.pdbx_seq_one_letter_code
_entity_poly.pdbx_strand_id
1 'polypeptide(L)'
;MTALIGISITFLVGYQIYNAIEIRQKLAEVDRLKSELESANNNLALLKSDVYEGVYSLAASTATKSLKDASNAFPNELIATSYTLDLVHSKDDCIRTIYDLEKYLLLVNHKTIKPEDVPIYMECCNLFIKDIKSHKNYSYIKDEFQRIIKAFYARMEKIIAGKEVSTDNVYADID
;
A
#
# COMPACT_ATOMS: atom_id res chain seq x y z
N MET A 1 24.93 41.66 -57.76
CA MET A 1 25.37 40.41 -57.08
C MET A 1 25.21 40.53 -55.57
N THR A 2 25.70 41.60 -54.94
CA THR A 2 25.63 41.86 -53.48
C THR A 2 24.21 41.90 -52.88
N ALA A 3 23.26 42.54 -53.58
CA ALA A 3 21.86 42.61 -53.12
C ALA A 3 21.17 41.23 -53.07
N LEU A 4 21.46 40.37 -54.05
CA LEU A 4 20.92 39.01 -54.14
C LEU A 4 21.48 38.12 -53.02
N ILE A 5 22.78 38.27 -52.70
CA ILE A 5 23.42 37.59 -51.57
C ILE A 5 22.80 38.02 -50.23
N GLY A 6 22.54 39.32 -50.04
CA GLY A 6 21.92 39.83 -48.80
C GLY A 6 20.50 39.29 -48.58
N ILE A 7 19.69 39.19 -49.63
CA ILE A 7 18.35 38.59 -49.58
C ILE A 7 18.44 37.11 -49.23
N SER A 8 19.33 36.34 -49.86
CA SER A 8 19.52 34.91 -49.57
C SER A 8 19.96 34.64 -48.12
N ILE A 9 20.88 35.45 -47.58
CA ILE A 9 21.32 35.34 -46.18
C ILE A 9 20.15 35.63 -45.22
N THR A 10 19.34 36.64 -45.54
CA THR A 10 18.18 37.02 -44.70
C THR A 10 17.13 35.90 -44.64
N PHE A 11 16.83 35.25 -45.77
CA PHE A 11 15.94 34.09 -45.79
C PHE A 11 16.51 32.90 -45.02
N LEU A 12 17.82 32.64 -45.12
CA LEU A 12 18.47 31.56 -44.38
C LEU A 12 18.41 31.77 -42.86
N VAL A 13 18.70 33.00 -42.39
CA VAL A 13 18.62 33.37 -40.98
C VAL A 13 17.17 33.33 -40.48
N GLY A 14 16.22 33.84 -41.28
CA GLY A 14 14.79 33.77 -40.97
C GLY A 14 14.29 32.33 -40.81
N TYR A 15 14.73 31.43 -41.70
CA TYR A 15 14.42 30.00 -41.60
C TYR A 15 15.01 29.35 -40.34
N GLN A 16 16.26 29.67 -39.98
CA GLN A 16 16.89 29.17 -38.75
C GLN A 16 16.19 29.67 -37.49
N ILE A 17 15.77 30.94 -37.46
CA ILE A 17 15.00 31.52 -36.36
C ILE A 17 13.65 30.83 -36.23
N TYR A 18 12.93 30.65 -37.34
CA TYR A 18 11.64 29.96 -37.35
C TYR A 18 11.76 28.53 -36.80
N ASN A 19 12.73 27.75 -37.30
CA ASN A 19 12.96 26.38 -36.83
C ASN A 19 13.36 26.35 -35.34
N ALA A 20 14.19 27.29 -34.88
CA ALA A 20 14.58 27.36 -33.48
C ALA A 20 13.39 27.68 -32.56
N ILE A 21 12.46 28.54 -33.01
CA ILE A 21 11.21 28.84 -32.30
C ILE A 21 10.30 27.60 -32.28
N GLU A 22 10.11 26.94 -33.42
CA GLU A 22 9.28 25.73 -33.53
C GLU A 22 9.82 24.59 -32.63
N ILE A 23 11.14 24.38 -32.62
CA ILE A 23 11.78 23.38 -31.75
C ILE A 23 11.57 23.73 -30.28
N ARG A 24 11.71 25.00 -29.89
CA ARG A 24 11.45 25.43 -28.50
C ARG A 24 10.00 25.22 -28.09
N GLN A 25 9.05 25.49 -28.98
CA GLN A 25 7.63 25.26 -28.74
C GLN A 25 7.33 23.76 -28.54
N LYS A 26 7.87 22.91 -29.44
CA LYS A 26 7.74 21.45 -29.30
C LYS A 26 8.39 20.93 -28.03
N LEU A 27 9.54 21.47 -27.63
CA LEU A 27 10.21 21.09 -26.38
C LEU A 27 9.36 21.45 -25.16
N ALA A 28 8.79 22.66 -25.12
CA ALA A 28 7.89 23.09 -24.05
C ALA A 28 6.62 22.22 -23.99
N GLU A 29 6.09 21.80 -25.15
CA GLU A 29 4.96 20.88 -25.20
C GLU A 29 5.32 19.48 -24.68
N VAL A 30 6.51 18.97 -25.01
CA VAL A 30 7.02 17.70 -24.46
C VAL A 30 7.18 17.77 -22.94
N ASP A 31 7.74 18.86 -22.41
CA ASP A 31 7.89 19.06 -20.96
C ASP A 31 6.52 19.13 -20.26
N ARG A 32 5.53 19.81 -20.86
CA ARG A 32 4.16 19.84 -20.36
C ARG A 32 3.54 18.44 -20.34
N LEU A 33 3.61 17.70 -21.45
CA LEU A 33 3.07 16.35 -21.55
C LEU A 33 3.72 15.40 -20.56
N LYS A 34 5.03 15.54 -20.33
CA LYS A 34 5.75 14.76 -19.32
C LYS A 34 5.22 15.04 -17.91
N SER A 35 5.03 16.31 -17.55
CA SER A 35 4.46 16.69 -16.26
C SER A 35 3.02 16.19 -16.08
N GLU A 36 2.21 16.24 -17.13
CA GLU A 36 0.83 15.72 -17.11
C GLU A 36 0.82 14.19 -16.93
N LEU A 37 1.73 13.48 -17.60
CA LEU A 37 1.88 12.04 -17.47
C LEU A 37 2.33 11.62 -16.06
N GLU A 38 3.29 12.34 -15.48
CA GLU A 38 3.74 12.12 -14.10
C GLU A 38 2.60 12.34 -13.10
N SER A 39 1.82 13.41 -13.28
CA SER A 39 0.63 13.68 -12.46
C SER A 39 -0.43 12.58 -12.59
N ALA A 40 -0.74 12.16 -13.83
CA ALA A 40 -1.70 11.09 -14.09
C ALA A 40 -1.27 9.76 -13.46
N ASN A 41 0.02 9.41 -13.55
CA ASN A 41 0.57 8.21 -12.93
C ASN A 41 0.49 8.25 -11.40
N ASN A 42 0.79 9.40 -10.79
CA ASN A 42 0.66 9.57 -9.33
C ASN A 42 -0.80 9.43 -8.88
N ASN A 43 -1.73 10.05 -9.60
CA ASN A 43 -3.16 9.93 -9.31
C ASN A 43 -3.66 8.48 -9.48
N LEU A 44 -3.18 7.77 -10.49
CA LEU A 44 -3.51 6.35 -10.70
C LEU A 44 -2.97 5.47 -9.58
N ALA A 45 -1.76 5.74 -9.10
CA ALA A 45 -1.19 5.03 -7.95
C ALA A 45 -2.02 5.24 -6.68
N LEU A 46 -2.41 6.49 -6.39
CA LEU A 46 -3.27 6.80 -5.24
C LEU A 46 -4.65 6.15 -5.36
N LEU A 47 -5.29 6.24 -6.55
CA LEU A 47 -6.59 5.60 -6.78
C LEU A 47 -6.51 4.07 -6.64
N LYS A 48 -5.42 3.47 -7.09
CA LYS A 48 -5.17 2.04 -6.88
C LYS A 48 -5.11 1.73 -5.38
N SER A 49 -4.34 2.48 -4.60
CA SER A 49 -4.25 2.23 -3.16
C SER A 49 -5.60 2.41 -2.45
N ASP A 50 -6.37 3.43 -2.83
CA ASP A 50 -7.73 3.67 -2.29
C ASP A 50 -8.69 2.51 -2.59
N VAL A 51 -8.74 2.06 -3.84
CA VAL A 51 -9.59 0.91 -4.23
C VAL A 51 -9.16 -0.37 -3.51
N TYR A 52 -7.85 -0.64 -3.45
CA TYR A 52 -7.36 -1.86 -2.83
C TYR A 52 -7.55 -1.86 -1.31
N GLU A 53 -7.31 -0.73 -0.62
CA GLU A 53 -7.63 -0.57 0.80
C GLU A 53 -9.11 -0.91 1.05
N GLY A 54 -10.03 -0.30 0.29
CA GLY A 54 -11.45 -0.51 0.47
C GLY A 54 -11.90 -1.95 0.19
N VAL A 55 -11.38 -2.56 -0.87
CA VAL A 55 -11.67 -3.97 -1.21
C VAL A 55 -11.22 -4.92 -0.12
N TYR A 56 -9.99 -4.76 0.39
CA TYR A 56 -9.44 -5.65 1.39
C TYR A 56 -10.03 -5.41 2.78
N SER A 57 -10.33 -4.17 3.17
CA SER A 57 -11.06 -3.86 4.40
C SER A 57 -12.48 -4.46 4.38
N LEU A 58 -13.18 -4.37 3.23
CA LEU A 58 -14.49 -5.01 3.06
C LEU A 58 -14.40 -6.54 3.09
N ALA A 59 -13.36 -7.12 2.47
CA ALA A 59 -13.10 -8.55 2.51
C ALA A 59 -12.84 -9.02 3.94
N ALA A 60 -12.05 -8.28 4.72
CA ALA A 60 -11.78 -8.55 6.12
C ALA A 60 -13.07 -8.54 6.95
N SER A 61 -13.89 -7.50 6.80
CA SER A 61 -15.19 -7.41 7.47
C SER A 61 -16.19 -8.47 7.02
N THR A 62 -16.11 -8.94 5.78
CA THR A 62 -17.03 -9.98 5.26
C THR A 62 -16.62 -11.36 5.77
N ALA A 63 -15.33 -11.63 5.89
CA ALA A 63 -14.77 -12.87 6.42
C ALA A 63 -15.29 -13.17 7.85
N THR A 64 -15.58 -12.14 8.65
CA THR A 64 -16.10 -12.33 10.02
C THR A 64 -17.51 -12.92 10.09
N LYS A 65 -18.24 -13.00 8.97
CA LYS A 65 -19.62 -13.51 8.94
C LYS A 65 -19.71 -15.04 8.96
N SER A 66 -18.59 -15.73 8.73
CA SER A 66 -18.51 -17.19 8.62
C SER A 66 -17.37 -17.70 9.50
N LEU A 67 -17.63 -18.68 10.37
CA LEU A 67 -16.57 -19.28 11.21
C LEU A 67 -15.44 -19.88 10.36
N LYS A 68 -15.78 -20.45 9.20
CA LYS A 68 -14.84 -21.07 8.28
C LYS A 68 -13.84 -20.06 7.72
N ASP A 69 -14.28 -18.82 7.50
CA ASP A 69 -13.51 -17.79 6.83
C ASP A 69 -12.97 -16.73 7.80
N ALA A 70 -13.36 -16.76 9.07
CA ALA A 70 -13.04 -15.74 10.07
C ALA A 70 -11.52 -15.52 10.25
N SER A 71 -10.70 -16.57 10.09
CA SER A 71 -9.23 -16.45 10.12
C SER A 71 -8.66 -15.65 8.95
N ASN A 72 -9.40 -15.50 7.84
CA ASN A 72 -9.00 -14.66 6.71
C ASN A 72 -9.21 -13.17 6.95
N ALA A 73 -9.88 -12.77 8.04
CA ALA A 73 -10.09 -11.35 8.35
C ALA A 73 -8.75 -10.64 8.61
N PHE A 74 -7.89 -11.24 9.43
CA PHE A 74 -6.58 -10.68 9.78
C PHE A 74 -5.64 -10.47 8.58
N PRO A 75 -5.38 -11.46 7.70
CA PRO A 75 -4.52 -11.25 6.54
C PRO A 75 -5.10 -10.27 5.53
N ASN A 76 -6.43 -10.24 5.33
CA ASN A 76 -7.04 -9.21 4.49
C ASN A 76 -6.81 -7.81 5.08
N GLU A 77 -6.91 -7.66 6.39
CA GLU A 77 -6.64 -6.37 7.04
C GLU A 77 -5.15 -5.99 7.00
N LEU A 78 -4.22 -6.95 7.05
CA LEU A 78 -2.80 -6.69 6.79
C LEU A 78 -2.60 -6.15 5.36
N ILE A 79 -3.30 -6.68 4.37
CA ILE A 79 -3.24 -6.16 3.00
C ILE A 79 -3.85 -4.76 2.94
N ALA A 80 -5.03 -4.53 3.56
CA ALA A 80 -5.64 -3.20 3.61
C ALA A 80 -4.68 -2.19 4.24
N THR A 81 -4.02 -2.56 5.34
CA THR A 81 -3.03 -1.74 6.05
C THR A 81 -1.89 -1.29 5.15
N SER A 82 -1.38 -2.16 4.28
CA SER A 82 -0.27 -1.79 3.38
C SER A 82 -0.69 -0.67 2.41
N TYR A 83 -1.93 -0.71 1.92
CA TYR A 83 -2.50 0.35 1.07
C TYR A 83 -2.94 1.58 1.87
N THR A 84 -3.44 1.43 3.09
CA THR A 84 -3.71 2.56 3.98
C THR A 84 -2.46 3.42 4.12
N LEU A 85 -1.29 2.80 4.30
CA LEU A 85 -0.05 3.55 4.48
C LEU A 85 0.34 4.42 3.27
N ASP A 86 -0.12 4.10 2.05
CA ASP A 86 0.06 4.95 0.87
C ASP A 86 -0.82 6.21 0.90
N LEU A 87 -1.98 6.15 1.57
CA LEU A 87 -3.03 7.17 1.56
C LEU A 87 -2.93 8.15 2.74
N VAL A 88 -2.36 7.70 3.87
CA VAL A 88 -2.34 8.49 5.10
C VAL A 88 -1.35 9.64 5.10
N HIS A 89 -1.72 10.70 5.81
CA HIS A 89 -0.90 11.88 6.02
C HIS A 89 -0.43 12.02 7.47
N SER A 90 -1.09 11.33 8.40
CA SER A 90 -0.79 11.39 9.83
C SER A 90 -1.02 10.05 10.53
N LYS A 91 -0.61 9.97 11.81
CA LYS A 91 -0.88 8.82 12.67
C LYS A 91 -2.38 8.63 12.95
N ASP A 92 -3.13 9.72 13.07
CA ASP A 92 -4.55 9.67 13.43
C ASP A 92 -5.39 8.97 12.36
N ASP A 93 -4.96 9.07 11.10
CA ASP A 93 -5.61 8.39 9.97
C ASP A 93 -5.51 6.85 10.06
N CYS A 94 -4.52 6.33 10.80
CA CYS A 94 -4.27 4.89 10.92
C CYS A 94 -4.97 4.23 12.13
N ILE A 95 -5.63 5.01 13.00
CA ILE A 95 -6.20 4.47 14.26
C ILE A 95 -7.19 3.34 13.98
N ARG A 96 -8.06 3.51 12.99
CA ARG A 96 -9.05 2.49 12.60
C ARG A 96 -8.38 1.18 12.18
N THR A 97 -7.38 1.26 11.32
CA THR A 97 -6.62 0.11 10.81
C THR A 97 -5.96 -0.68 11.93
N ILE A 98 -5.36 0.01 12.90
CA ILE A 98 -4.74 -0.65 14.06
C ILE A 98 -5.79 -1.37 14.92
N TYR A 99 -6.92 -0.71 15.17
CA TYR A 99 -8.03 -1.32 15.89
C TYR A 99 -8.59 -2.55 15.17
N ASP A 100 -8.79 -2.46 13.85
CA ASP A 100 -9.32 -3.57 13.04
C ASP A 100 -8.33 -4.75 12.97
N LEU A 101 -7.02 -4.49 12.87
CA LEU A 101 -5.98 -5.54 12.97
C LEU A 101 -6.06 -6.30 14.31
N GLU A 102 -6.14 -5.60 15.44
CA GLU A 102 -6.28 -6.22 16.76
C GLU A 102 -7.55 -7.07 16.85
N LYS A 103 -8.67 -6.48 16.43
CA LYS A 103 -9.99 -7.12 16.45
C LYS A 103 -10.01 -8.38 15.60
N TYR A 104 -9.46 -8.34 14.39
CA TYR A 104 -9.46 -9.48 13.49
C TYR A 104 -8.44 -10.54 13.89
N LEU A 105 -7.37 -10.19 14.60
CA LEU A 105 -6.44 -11.17 15.17
C LEU A 105 -7.12 -12.08 16.21
N LEU A 106 -8.10 -11.59 16.97
CA LEU A 106 -8.89 -12.41 17.91
C LEU A 106 -9.61 -13.57 17.20
N LEU A 107 -9.95 -13.38 15.93
CA LEU A 107 -10.62 -14.40 15.12
C LEU A 107 -9.68 -15.53 14.71
N VAL A 108 -8.36 -15.38 14.88
CA VAL A 108 -7.40 -16.43 14.60
C VAL A 108 -7.24 -17.30 15.85
N ASN A 109 -7.89 -18.45 15.87
CA ASN A 109 -7.85 -19.39 17.00
C ASN A 109 -8.03 -20.85 16.52
N HIS A 110 -7.95 -21.80 17.44
CA HIS A 110 -8.07 -23.24 17.16
C HIS A 110 -9.38 -23.67 16.49
N LYS A 111 -10.43 -22.84 16.49
CA LYS A 111 -11.70 -23.13 15.80
C LYS A 111 -11.68 -22.69 14.33
N THR A 112 -10.79 -21.78 13.96
CA THR A 112 -10.74 -21.14 12.65
C THR A 112 -9.50 -21.53 11.83
N ILE A 113 -8.46 -22.01 12.50
CA ILE A 113 -7.25 -22.52 11.86
C ILE A 113 -6.79 -23.77 12.60
N LYS A 114 -6.38 -24.79 11.84
CA LYS A 114 -5.83 -26.02 12.40
C LYS A 114 -4.31 -25.87 12.61
N PRO A 115 -3.72 -26.53 13.62
CA PRO A 115 -2.29 -26.48 13.88
C PRO A 115 -1.41 -26.78 12.66
N GLU A 116 -1.82 -27.73 11.81
CA GLU A 116 -1.10 -28.12 10.59
C GLU A 116 -1.06 -27.01 9.51
N ASP A 117 -2.04 -26.10 9.51
CA ASP A 117 -2.17 -25.02 8.52
C ASP A 117 -1.44 -23.74 8.97
N VAL A 118 -1.06 -23.64 10.25
CA VAL A 118 -0.41 -22.45 10.83
C VAL A 118 0.86 -22.04 10.09
N PRO A 119 1.79 -22.95 9.70
CA PRO A 119 3.00 -22.54 8.99
C PRO A 119 2.72 -21.81 7.67
N ILE A 120 1.76 -22.30 6.89
CA ILE A 120 1.35 -21.68 5.61
C ILE A 120 0.69 -20.33 5.87
N TYR A 121 -0.19 -20.27 6.88
CA TYR A 121 -0.86 -19.02 7.27
C TYR A 121 0.13 -17.95 7.72
N MET A 122 1.14 -18.33 8.51
CA MET A 122 2.21 -17.44 8.93
C MET A 122 3.05 -16.95 7.76
N GLU A 123 3.38 -17.81 6.81
CA GLU A 123 4.11 -17.45 5.59
C GLU A 123 3.36 -16.36 4.81
N CYS A 124 2.06 -16.56 4.58
CA CYS A 124 1.20 -15.57 3.92
C CYS A 124 1.18 -14.22 4.67
N CYS A 125 0.98 -14.24 5.99
CA CYS A 125 0.94 -13.01 6.79
C CYS A 125 2.30 -12.29 6.79
N ASN A 126 3.40 -13.05 6.84
CA ASN A 126 4.75 -12.50 6.91
C ASN A 126 5.15 -11.71 5.67
N LEU A 127 4.60 -12.04 4.49
CA LEU A 127 4.79 -11.24 3.28
C LEU A 127 4.28 -9.81 3.49
N PHE A 128 3.03 -9.67 3.93
CA PHE A 128 2.42 -8.35 4.14
C PHE A 128 3.02 -7.61 5.35
N ILE A 129 3.37 -8.33 6.42
CA ILE A 129 4.07 -7.75 7.58
C ILE A 129 5.41 -7.13 7.15
N LYS A 130 6.14 -7.80 6.25
CA LYS A 130 7.40 -7.28 5.71
C LYS A 130 7.16 -6.03 4.88
N ASP A 131 6.16 -6.04 4.00
CA ASP A 131 5.82 -4.89 3.16
C ASP A 131 5.46 -3.67 4.02
N ILE A 132 4.59 -3.85 5.02
CA ILE A 132 4.20 -2.81 5.98
C ILE A 132 5.43 -2.23 6.69
N LYS A 133 6.32 -3.09 7.22
CA LYS A 133 7.52 -2.65 7.96
C LYS A 133 8.52 -1.88 7.08
N SER A 134 8.53 -2.14 5.77
CA SER A 134 9.40 -1.46 4.81
C SER A 134 8.82 -0.15 4.28
N HIS A 135 7.55 0.13 4.59
CA HIS A 135 6.83 1.28 4.04
C HIS A 135 7.36 2.61 4.63
N LYS A 136 7.44 3.65 3.80
CA LYS A 136 7.94 4.99 4.18
C LYS A 136 7.19 5.61 5.38
N ASN A 137 5.89 5.35 5.47
CA ASN A 137 4.98 5.84 6.50
C ASN A 137 4.83 4.87 7.68
N TYR A 138 5.62 3.80 7.76
CA TYR A 138 5.53 2.81 8.84
C TYR A 138 5.71 3.43 10.24
N SER A 139 6.46 4.53 10.35
CA SER A 139 6.64 5.27 11.61
C SER A 139 5.32 5.71 12.26
N TYR A 140 4.23 5.86 11.49
CA TYR A 140 2.92 6.25 12.01
C TYR A 140 2.25 5.16 12.86
N ILE A 141 2.55 3.89 12.58
CA ILE A 141 1.91 2.74 13.24
C ILE A 141 2.91 1.83 13.96
N LYS A 142 4.19 2.19 13.99
CA LYS A 142 5.29 1.29 14.33
C LYS A 142 5.07 0.56 15.66
N ASP A 143 4.79 1.31 16.72
CA ASP A 143 4.76 0.77 18.08
C ASP A 143 3.55 -0.14 18.29
N GLU A 144 2.37 0.31 17.87
CA GLU A 144 1.13 -0.45 17.92
C GLU A 144 1.21 -1.70 17.03
N PHE A 145 1.70 -1.56 15.80
CA PHE A 145 1.86 -2.67 14.88
C PHE A 145 2.84 -3.71 15.43
N GLN A 146 3.98 -3.30 15.99
CA GLN A 146 4.92 -4.25 16.60
C GLN A 146 4.30 -5.02 17.75
N ARG A 147 3.47 -4.36 18.56
CA ARG A 147 2.75 -5.00 19.65
C ARG A 147 1.76 -6.05 19.14
N ILE A 148 1.00 -5.74 18.08
CA ILE A 148 0.08 -6.67 17.42
C ILE A 148 0.85 -7.86 16.82
N ILE A 149 1.96 -7.61 16.13
CA ILE A 149 2.76 -8.68 15.52
C ILE A 149 3.38 -9.60 16.59
N LYS A 150 3.78 -9.06 17.75
CA LYS A 150 4.22 -9.89 18.88
C LYS A 150 3.09 -10.80 19.38
N ALA A 151 1.87 -10.25 19.54
CA ALA A 151 0.69 -11.03 19.92
C ALA A 151 0.37 -12.11 18.88
N PHE A 152 0.45 -11.77 17.59
CA PHE A 152 0.23 -12.70 16.49
C PHE A 152 1.16 -13.92 16.59
N TYR A 153 2.48 -13.72 16.71
CA TYR A 153 3.41 -14.85 16.79
C TYR A 153 3.18 -15.71 18.05
N ALA A 154 2.98 -15.08 19.22
CA ALA A 154 2.71 -15.81 20.46
C ALA A 154 1.42 -16.66 20.35
N ARG A 155 0.38 -16.11 19.72
CA ARG A 155 -0.86 -16.82 19.41
C ARG A 155 -0.64 -17.99 18.46
N MET A 156 0.17 -17.81 17.41
CA MET A 156 0.49 -18.90 16.48
C MET A 156 1.21 -20.05 17.19
N GLU A 157 2.19 -19.74 18.05
CA GLU A 157 2.91 -20.73 18.86
C GLU A 157 1.95 -21.52 19.79
N LYS A 158 1.01 -20.83 20.44
CA LYS A 158 -0.01 -21.49 21.28
C LYS A 158 -0.90 -22.42 20.46
N ILE A 159 -1.36 -21.99 19.28
CA ILE A 159 -2.19 -22.83 18.38
C ILE A 159 -1.41 -24.06 17.90
N ILE A 160 -0.15 -23.91 17.49
CA ILE A 160 0.71 -25.03 17.08
C ILE A 160 0.86 -26.04 18.23
N ALA A 161 1.01 -25.54 19.46
CA ALA A 161 1.11 -26.38 20.66
C ALA A 161 -0.24 -26.98 21.12
N GLY A 162 -1.34 -26.74 20.38
CA GLY A 162 -2.69 -27.20 20.75
C GLY A 162 -3.25 -26.52 22.00
N LYS A 163 -2.70 -25.37 22.40
CA LYS A 163 -3.18 -24.59 23.54
C LYS A 163 -4.29 -23.64 23.12
N GLU A 164 -5.22 -23.37 24.02
CA GLU A 164 -6.21 -22.32 23.82
C GLU A 164 -5.54 -20.94 23.81
N VAL A 165 -6.17 -20.03 23.06
CA VAL A 165 -5.77 -18.62 22.92
C VAL A 165 -6.94 -17.76 23.33
N SER A 166 -6.68 -16.55 23.83
CA SER A 166 -7.75 -15.65 24.27
C SER A 166 -8.71 -15.30 23.12
N THR A 167 -9.99 -15.09 23.43
CA THR A 167 -11.00 -14.66 22.43
C THR A 167 -11.43 -13.20 22.60
N ASP A 168 -10.91 -12.52 23.61
CA ASP A 168 -11.30 -11.18 24.03
C ASP A 168 -10.11 -10.20 24.15
N ASN A 169 -8.89 -10.70 24.31
CA ASN A 169 -7.67 -9.90 24.43
C ASN A 169 -6.46 -10.60 23.79
N VAL A 170 -6.04 -10.14 22.61
CA VAL A 170 -4.87 -10.70 21.89
C VAL A 170 -3.58 -10.64 22.69
N TYR A 171 -3.47 -9.70 23.64
CA TYR A 171 -2.25 -9.48 24.42
C TYR A 171 -2.10 -10.46 25.58
N ALA A 172 -3.17 -11.15 25.98
CA ALA A 172 -3.10 -12.21 26.98
C ALA A 172 -2.27 -13.42 26.50
N ASP A 173 -2.01 -13.52 25.19
CA ASP A 173 -1.26 -14.62 24.62
C ASP A 173 0.27 -14.43 24.71
N ILE A 174 0.74 -13.23 25.05
CA ILE A 174 2.18 -12.88 25.09
C ILE A 174 2.89 -13.42 26.35
N ASP A 175 2.12 -13.84 27.36
CA ASP A 175 2.60 -14.42 28.63
C ASP A 175 2.72 -15.96 28.58
#